data_AF-A0A810QBV9-F1
#
_entry.id   AF-A0A810QBV9-F1
#
_cell.length_a   1.000
_cell.length_b   1.000
_cell.length_c   1.000
_cell.angle_alpha   90.00
_cell.angle_beta   90.00
_cell.angle_gamma   90.00
#
_symmetry.space_group_name_H-M   'P 1'
#
loop_
_entity.id
_entity.type
_entity.pdbx_description
1 polymer ?
#
loop_
_entity_poly.entity_id
_entity_poly.type
_entity_poly.pdbx_seq_one_letter_code
_entity_poly.pdbx_strand_id
1 'polypeptide(L)'
;MSLLKCPKCGEMFSDSYKTCPFCEEDEAFANGGKKPVNPGRRVHRQKSPSILGPTLVLVLVLVAGVLLYTLIGSGKPGDDQPDPPKNPTEDVDPNTPAVTLSLDQTALELTVGGTGKLTATGAEGITWTSSNAGVAAVGEDGTVTAVAAGTATISASAEGADPVTCTVTVKEAPKKDLVLRSIYSSEGVAQTEFAMSVGEPAVPLTVDGTDSTVKWSTENSGVVTVNSAGEVTAVASGKTTVTAEVDGQTLTITVIVW
;
A
#
# COMPACT_ATOMS: atom_id res chain seq x y z
N MET A 1 -15.29 -28.99 21.44
CA MET A 1 -15.72 -27.76 20.76
C MET A 1 -15.46 -27.99 19.29
N SER A 2 -16.52 -28.14 18.52
CA SER A 2 -16.44 -28.43 17.09
C SER A 2 -16.75 -27.13 16.35
N LEU A 3 -16.02 -26.85 15.27
CA LEU A 3 -16.30 -25.68 14.44
C LEU A 3 -17.22 -26.10 13.28
N LEU A 4 -18.32 -25.37 13.13
CA LEU A 4 -19.30 -25.51 12.06
C LEU A 4 -19.11 -24.39 11.04
N LYS A 5 -19.25 -24.68 9.75
CA LYS A 5 -19.22 -23.66 8.69
C LYS A 5 -20.61 -23.10 8.48
N CYS A 6 -20.77 -21.78 8.56
CA CYS A 6 -22.05 -21.12 8.33
C CYS A 6 -22.46 -21.19 6.85
N PRO A 7 -23.69 -21.62 6.52
CA PRO A 7 -24.16 -21.68 5.13
C PRO A 7 -24.52 -20.30 4.54
N LYS A 8 -24.67 -19.25 5.37
CA LYS A 8 -24.95 -17.87 4.91
C LYS A 8 -23.67 -17.10 4.57
N CYS A 9 -22.73 -17.00 5.50
CA CYS A 9 -21.51 -16.20 5.31
C CYS A 9 -20.23 -17.02 5.03
N GLY A 10 -20.27 -18.34 5.17
CA GLY A 10 -19.11 -19.21 4.97
C GLY A 10 -18.09 -19.22 6.11
N GLU A 11 -18.28 -18.41 7.16
CA GLU A 11 -17.39 -18.35 8.32
C GLU A 11 -17.53 -19.57 9.24
N MET A 12 -16.42 -19.94 9.89
CA MET A 12 -16.38 -21.03 10.87
C MET A 12 -16.75 -20.49 12.26
N PHE A 13 -17.71 -21.12 12.95
CA PHE A 13 -18.13 -20.72 14.30
C PHE A 13 -18.33 -21.95 15.21
N SER A 14 -18.29 -21.75 16.52
CA SER A 14 -18.40 -22.86 17.48
C SER A 14 -19.82 -23.43 17.54
N ASP A 15 -19.91 -24.75 17.63
CA ASP A 15 -21.14 -25.52 17.87
C ASP A 15 -21.88 -25.19 19.17
N SER A 16 -21.24 -24.45 20.10
CA SER A 16 -21.89 -23.91 21.29
C SER A 16 -22.90 -22.80 20.98
N TYR A 17 -22.82 -22.18 19.80
CA TYR A 17 -23.76 -21.16 19.36
C TYR A 17 -24.87 -21.78 18.51
N LYS A 18 -26.12 -21.47 18.86
CA LYS A 18 -27.31 -22.01 18.19
C LYS A 18 -27.50 -21.45 16.77
N THR A 19 -26.91 -20.28 16.50
CA THR A 19 -26.98 -19.55 15.22
C THR A 19 -25.62 -18.88 14.97
N CYS A 20 -25.27 -18.60 13.71
CA CYS A 20 -24.00 -17.94 13.36
C CYS A 20 -23.99 -16.48 13.88
N PRO A 21 -23.07 -16.13 14.81
CA PRO A 21 -23.03 -14.79 15.41
C PRO A 21 -22.75 -13.69 14.39
N PHE A 22 -21.99 -14.00 13.34
CA PHE A 22 -21.57 -13.05 12.32
C PHE A 22 -22.74 -12.58 11.44
N CYS A 23 -23.69 -13.47 11.12
CA CYS A 23 -24.86 -13.09 10.31
C CYS A 23 -25.94 -12.36 11.12
N GLU A 24 -25.96 -12.54 12.44
CA GLU A 24 -26.94 -11.89 13.32
C GLU A 24 -26.60 -10.41 13.53
N GLU A 25 -25.31 -10.05 13.45
CA GLU A 25 -24.86 -8.67 13.44
C GLU A 25 -25.28 -7.94 12.16
N ASP A 26 -25.20 -8.58 10.99
CA ASP A 26 -25.56 -7.95 9.70
C ASP A 26 -27.07 -7.62 9.59
N GLU A 27 -27.94 -8.45 10.15
CA GLU A 27 -29.39 -8.19 10.15
C GLU A 27 -29.80 -7.06 11.12
N ALA A 28 -28.98 -6.78 12.15
CA ALA A 28 -29.20 -5.66 13.06
C ALA A 28 -28.74 -4.30 12.46
N PHE A 29 -27.71 -4.30 11.60
CA PHE A 29 -27.23 -3.09 10.92
C PHE A 29 -28.13 -2.67 9.74
N ALA A 30 -28.76 -3.62 9.04
CA ALA A 30 -29.69 -3.33 7.95
C ALA A 30 -30.99 -2.65 8.42
N ASN A 31 -31.40 -2.83 9.69
CA ASN A 31 -32.62 -2.26 10.27
C ASN A 31 -32.38 -1.06 11.21
N GLY A 32 -31.22 -0.39 11.12
CA GLY A 32 -30.97 0.88 11.82
C GLY A 32 -30.76 0.78 13.34
N GLY A 33 -30.36 -0.38 13.86
CA GLY A 33 -30.06 -0.57 15.29
C GLY A 33 -28.69 0.00 15.67
N LYS A 34 -28.62 0.83 16.74
CA LYS A 34 -27.35 1.25 17.35
C LYS A 34 -26.69 0.08 18.10
N LYS A 35 -25.37 -0.08 17.95
CA LYS A 35 -24.56 -1.13 18.61
C LYS A 35 -24.85 -1.23 20.12
N PRO A 36 -25.20 -2.41 20.67
CA PRO A 36 -25.23 -2.61 22.10
C PRO A 36 -23.81 -2.71 22.65
N VAL A 37 -23.48 -1.83 23.60
CA VAL A 37 -22.22 -1.87 24.35
C VAL A 37 -22.36 -2.96 25.42
N ASN A 38 -21.61 -4.05 25.28
CA ASN A 38 -21.62 -5.14 26.26
C ASN A 38 -20.81 -4.74 27.51
N PRO A 39 -21.35 -4.82 28.74
CA PRO A 39 -20.63 -4.45 29.94
C PRO A 39 -19.89 -5.65 30.51
N GLY A 40 -18.56 -5.62 30.55
CA GLY A 40 -17.83 -6.66 31.29
C GLY A 40 -16.31 -6.60 31.27
N ARG A 41 -15.71 -5.89 32.23
CA ARG A 41 -14.90 -6.47 33.32
C ARG A 41 -14.22 -5.38 34.13
N ARG A 42 -14.51 -5.35 35.44
CA ARG A 42 -13.75 -4.58 36.43
C ARG A 42 -12.36 -5.21 36.55
N VAL A 43 -11.32 -4.42 36.28
CA VAL A 43 -9.95 -4.73 36.67
C VAL A 43 -9.46 -3.59 37.55
N HIS A 44 -8.75 -3.97 38.62
CA HIS A 44 -8.40 -3.14 39.75
C HIS A 44 -7.62 -1.88 39.40
N ARG A 45 -7.99 -0.82 40.13
CA ARG A 45 -7.37 0.49 40.31
C ARG A 45 -5.84 0.43 40.46
N GLN A 46 -5.12 1.01 39.51
CA GLN A 46 -3.74 1.45 39.71
C GLN A 46 -3.67 2.97 39.45
N LYS A 47 -3.20 3.69 40.47
CA LYS A 47 -3.08 5.15 40.53
C LYS A 47 -2.16 5.67 39.43
N SER A 48 -2.57 6.80 38.85
CA SER A 48 -1.87 7.66 37.89
C SER A 48 -0.48 8.12 38.36
N PRO A 49 0.36 8.55 37.41
CA PRO A 49 0.65 9.99 37.39
C PRO A 49 0.39 10.63 36.01
N SER A 50 -0.23 11.80 36.09
CA SER A 50 -0.61 12.71 35.01
C SER A 50 0.61 13.39 34.39
N ILE A 51 0.84 13.15 33.10
CA ILE A 51 1.72 13.95 32.24
C ILE A 51 0.93 15.20 31.82
N LEU A 52 0.70 16.10 32.79
CA LEU A 52 0.32 17.48 32.52
C LEU A 52 1.57 18.32 32.86
N GLY A 53 2.51 18.30 31.93
CA GLY A 53 3.77 19.02 32.04
C GLY A 53 3.60 20.54 31.83
N PRO A 54 4.66 21.31 32.14
CA PRO A 54 4.67 22.79 32.16
C PRO A 54 4.36 23.47 30.81
N THR A 55 4.29 22.70 29.73
CA THR A 55 4.00 23.18 28.38
C THR A 55 2.56 23.68 28.23
N LEU A 56 1.58 23.03 28.89
CA LEU A 56 0.18 23.46 28.79
C LEU A 56 -0.11 24.74 29.60
N VAL A 57 0.64 24.95 30.69
CA VAL A 57 0.55 26.17 31.52
C VAL A 57 1.18 27.36 30.79
N LEU A 58 2.31 27.15 30.10
CA LEU A 58 2.93 28.19 29.26
C LEU A 58 2.03 28.63 28.11
N VAL A 59 1.35 27.69 27.45
CA VAL A 59 0.41 28.01 26.35
C VAL A 59 -0.81 28.77 26.87
N LEU A 60 -1.38 28.40 28.03
CA LEU A 60 -2.53 29.10 28.60
C LEU A 60 -2.19 30.51 29.12
N VAL A 61 -1.00 30.72 29.69
CA VAL A 61 -0.55 32.05 30.15
C VAL A 61 -0.28 32.99 28.97
N LEU A 62 0.27 32.48 27.87
CA LEU A 62 0.49 33.28 26.66
C LEU A 62 -0.83 33.64 25.95
N VAL A 63 -1.80 32.71 25.90
CA VAL A 63 -3.11 32.99 25.30
C VAL A 63 -3.94 33.97 26.15
N ALA A 64 -3.87 33.88 27.48
CA ALA A 64 -4.54 34.83 28.37
C ALA A 64 -3.88 36.21 28.38
N GLY A 65 -2.54 36.29 28.26
CA GLY A 65 -1.80 37.55 28.19
C GLY A 65 -2.07 38.34 26.91
N VAL A 66 -2.20 37.66 25.77
CA VAL A 66 -2.56 38.28 24.48
C VAL A 66 -4.03 38.74 24.48
N LEU A 67 -4.92 38.00 25.14
CA LEU A 67 -6.33 38.39 25.30
C LEU A 67 -6.55 39.56 26.27
N LEU A 68 -5.67 39.76 27.26
CA LEU A 68 -5.72 40.92 28.17
C LEU A 68 -5.08 42.17 27.57
N TYR A 69 -4.06 42.02 26.72
CA TYR A 69 -3.39 43.15 26.08
C TYR A 69 -4.26 43.83 25.00
N THR A 70 -5.25 43.14 24.44
CA THR A 70 -6.19 43.72 23.48
C THR A 70 -7.41 44.39 24.12
N LEU A 71 -7.58 44.33 25.45
CA LEU A 71 -8.80 44.82 26.13
C LEU A 71 -8.64 46.10 26.95
N ILE A 72 -7.45 46.71 27.05
CA ILE A 72 -7.28 47.99 27.78
C ILE A 72 -6.38 48.95 26.98
N GLY A 73 -6.98 49.59 25.97
CA GLY A 73 -6.43 50.76 25.28
C GLY A 73 -7.50 51.84 25.19
N SER A 74 -7.41 52.82 26.09
CA SER A 74 -8.40 53.85 26.39
C SER A 74 -8.60 54.89 25.28
N GLY A 75 -9.86 55.26 25.00
CA GLY A 75 -10.26 56.46 24.25
C GLY A 75 -11.72 56.86 24.57
N LYS A 76 -11.92 58.12 25.00
CA LYS A 76 -13.16 58.73 25.56
C LYS A 76 -14.36 58.79 24.59
N PRO A 77 -15.60 59.02 25.12
CA PRO A 77 -16.82 59.13 24.33
C PRO A 77 -17.05 60.56 23.82
N GLY A 78 -17.50 60.68 22.57
CA GLY A 78 -18.02 61.89 21.97
C GLY A 78 -19.10 61.50 20.98
N ASP A 79 -20.28 62.07 21.16
CA ASP A 79 -21.47 61.90 20.33
C ASP A 79 -21.16 62.13 18.85
N ASP A 80 -21.65 61.24 17.97
CA ASP A 80 -22.36 61.62 16.73
C ASP A 80 -22.77 60.36 15.92
N GLN A 81 -24.09 60.24 15.75
CA GLN A 81 -24.88 59.62 14.67
C GLN A 81 -24.29 58.44 13.84
N PRO A 82 -25.00 57.29 13.75
CA PRO A 82 -24.56 56.18 12.89
C PRO A 82 -24.75 56.50 11.40
N ASP A 83 -23.65 56.54 10.65
CA ASP A 83 -23.68 56.39 9.20
C ASP A 83 -24.11 54.95 8.83
N PRO A 84 -24.82 54.76 7.69
CA PRO A 84 -25.29 53.45 7.27
C PRO A 84 -24.12 52.48 7.03
N PRO A 85 -24.32 51.16 7.19
CA PRO A 85 -23.25 50.19 7.12
C PRO A 85 -22.59 50.23 5.74
N LYS A 86 -21.32 50.65 5.66
CA LYS A 86 -20.47 50.35 4.51
C LYS A 86 -20.19 48.86 4.51
N ASN A 87 -20.91 48.16 3.64
CA ASN A 87 -20.55 46.82 3.20
C ASN A 87 -19.09 46.87 2.70
N PRO A 88 -18.14 46.13 3.28
CA PRO A 88 -16.87 45.87 2.63
C PRO A 88 -17.16 44.88 1.50
N THR A 89 -17.59 45.39 0.36
CA THR A 89 -17.22 44.77 -0.91
C THR A 89 -15.71 44.91 -0.98
N GLU A 90 -14.98 43.85 -0.61
CA GLU A 90 -13.63 43.67 -1.13
C GLU A 90 -13.77 43.64 -2.65
N ASP A 91 -13.45 44.78 -3.27
CA ASP A 91 -13.28 44.88 -4.71
C ASP A 91 -12.13 43.96 -5.09
N VAL A 92 -12.45 42.72 -5.48
CA VAL A 92 -11.53 41.86 -6.20
C VAL A 92 -11.17 42.61 -7.48
N ASP A 93 -9.97 43.20 -7.51
CA ASP A 93 -9.47 43.91 -8.68
C ASP A 93 -9.49 42.93 -9.88
N PRO A 94 -10.36 43.15 -10.87
CA PRO A 94 -10.53 42.25 -12.02
C PRO A 94 -9.30 42.22 -12.93
N ASN A 95 -8.25 42.98 -12.61
CA ASN A 95 -7.01 43.09 -13.38
C ASN A 95 -5.81 42.38 -12.72
N THR A 96 -6.04 41.58 -11.67
CA THR A 96 -4.99 40.67 -11.16
C THR A 96 -4.66 39.64 -12.24
N PRO A 97 -3.41 39.54 -12.73
CA PRO A 97 -3.06 38.58 -13.76
C PRO A 97 -3.31 37.17 -13.25
N ALA A 98 -4.24 36.46 -13.90
CA ALA A 98 -4.58 35.09 -13.54
C ALA A 98 -3.36 34.18 -13.79
N VAL A 99 -2.88 33.51 -12.73
CA VAL A 99 -1.82 32.51 -12.85
C VAL A 99 -2.45 31.28 -13.50
N THR A 100 -1.86 30.83 -14.61
CA THR A 100 -2.36 29.65 -15.35
C THR A 100 -1.31 28.57 -15.34
N LEU A 101 -1.66 27.41 -14.81
CA LEU A 101 -0.79 26.25 -14.78
C LEU A 101 -1.09 25.36 -15.98
N SER A 102 -0.05 24.88 -16.66
CA SER A 102 -0.15 23.98 -17.82
C SER A 102 0.78 22.80 -17.66
N LEU A 103 0.38 21.64 -18.17
CA LEU A 103 1.12 20.38 -18.13
C LEU A 103 1.51 19.95 -19.54
N ASP A 104 2.71 19.40 -19.71
CA ASP A 104 3.22 18.93 -21.00
C ASP A 104 2.45 17.74 -21.59
N GLN A 105 1.86 16.91 -20.73
CA GLN A 105 1.06 15.75 -21.14
C GLN A 105 0.00 15.39 -20.08
N THR A 106 -1.13 14.87 -20.53
CA THR A 106 -2.26 14.45 -19.67
C THR A 106 -2.35 12.94 -19.47
N ALA A 107 -1.54 12.17 -20.21
CA ALA A 107 -1.41 10.73 -20.05
C ALA A 107 0.05 10.31 -20.23
N LEU A 108 0.51 9.37 -19.40
CA LEU A 108 1.86 8.81 -19.44
C LEU A 108 1.77 7.31 -19.23
N GLU A 109 2.37 6.53 -20.13
CA GLU A 109 2.49 5.08 -19.95
C GLU A 109 3.92 4.73 -19.55
N LEU A 110 4.06 3.92 -18.50
CA LEU A 110 5.34 3.39 -18.04
C LEU A 110 5.24 1.88 -17.83
N THR A 111 6.40 1.22 -17.79
CA THR A 111 6.52 -0.16 -17.31
C THR A 111 7.06 -0.12 -15.89
N VAL A 112 6.70 -1.08 -15.03
CA VAL A 112 7.24 -1.21 -13.66
C VAL A 112 8.77 -1.06 -13.67
N GLY A 113 9.29 -0.19 -12.79
CA GLY A 113 10.72 0.17 -12.70
C GLY A 113 11.17 1.28 -13.65
N GLY A 114 10.33 1.67 -14.62
CA GLY A 114 10.60 2.79 -15.52
C GLY A 114 10.37 4.15 -14.89
N THR A 115 10.88 5.19 -15.54
CA THR A 115 10.72 6.60 -15.14
C THR A 115 10.22 7.45 -16.29
N GLY A 116 9.45 8.49 -16.00
CA GLY A 116 9.07 9.53 -16.94
C GLY A 116 9.15 10.92 -16.31
N LYS A 117 9.16 11.96 -17.12
CA LYS A 117 9.18 13.35 -16.65
C LYS A 117 7.85 14.01 -16.99
N LEU A 118 7.26 14.69 -16.00
CA LEU A 118 6.20 15.65 -16.21
C LEU A 118 6.77 17.05 -16.00
N THR A 119 6.37 17.97 -16.86
CA THR A 119 6.79 19.37 -16.81
C THR A 119 5.56 20.25 -16.71
N ALA A 120 5.47 21.01 -15.63
CA ALA A 120 4.44 22.00 -15.44
C ALA A 120 5.02 23.42 -15.60
N THR A 121 4.28 24.31 -16.26
CA THR A 121 4.71 25.68 -16.59
C THR A 121 3.60 26.69 -16.28
N GLY A 122 3.98 27.96 -16.14
CA GLY A 122 3.04 29.07 -15.91
C GLY A 122 2.84 29.49 -14.45
N ALA A 123 3.52 28.81 -13.52
CA ALA A 123 3.61 29.22 -12.11
C ALA A 123 4.98 28.83 -11.50
N GLU A 124 5.35 29.49 -10.41
CA GLU A 124 6.47 29.08 -9.54
C GLU A 124 5.94 28.26 -8.35
N GLY A 125 6.84 27.60 -7.61
CA GLY A 125 6.46 26.87 -6.39
C GLY A 125 5.56 25.65 -6.62
N ILE A 126 5.71 24.99 -7.77
CA ILE A 126 4.86 23.85 -8.15
C ILE A 126 5.06 22.67 -7.19
N THR A 127 3.96 22.20 -6.62
CA THR A 127 3.92 21.01 -5.77
C THR A 127 3.31 19.85 -6.54
N TRP A 128 3.95 18.69 -6.45
CA TRP A 128 3.51 17.46 -7.11
C TRP A 128 2.95 16.47 -6.10
N THR A 129 1.84 15.82 -6.45
CA THR A 129 1.24 14.76 -5.65
C THR A 129 0.79 13.59 -6.52
N SER A 130 0.84 12.37 -5.98
CA SER A 130 0.28 11.18 -6.61
C SER A 130 -0.94 10.69 -5.84
N SER A 131 -2.00 10.30 -6.55
CA SER A 131 -3.15 9.63 -5.93
C SER A 131 -2.80 8.23 -5.41
N ASN A 132 -1.74 7.60 -5.91
CA ASN A 132 -1.24 6.32 -5.43
C ASN A 132 0.27 6.16 -5.70
N ALA A 133 1.08 6.55 -4.71
CA ALA A 133 2.54 6.42 -4.78
C ALA A 133 3.04 4.97 -4.85
N GLY A 134 2.22 3.98 -4.45
CA GLY A 134 2.52 2.56 -4.60
C GLY A 134 2.39 2.05 -6.05
N VAL A 135 1.74 2.81 -6.92
CA VAL A 135 1.64 2.54 -8.38
C VAL A 135 2.59 3.46 -9.14
N ALA A 136 2.50 4.77 -8.92
CA ALA A 136 3.40 5.76 -9.51
C ALA A 136 3.76 6.83 -8.48
N ALA A 137 5.04 6.91 -8.10
CA ALA A 137 5.56 7.96 -7.23
C ALA A 137 6.01 9.15 -8.09
N VAL A 138 5.90 10.37 -7.58
CA VAL A 138 6.39 11.58 -8.24
C VAL A 138 7.32 12.34 -7.30
N GLY A 139 8.46 12.78 -7.81
CA GLY A 139 9.42 13.64 -7.10
C GLY A 139 9.04 15.11 -7.16
N GLU A 140 9.68 15.92 -6.32
CA GLU A 140 9.47 17.38 -6.27
C GLU A 140 9.74 18.08 -7.61
N ASP A 141 10.57 17.48 -8.45
CA ASP A 141 10.91 17.99 -9.77
C ASP A 141 9.94 17.53 -10.87
N GLY A 142 8.90 16.75 -10.55
CA GLY A 142 7.96 16.16 -11.52
C GLY A 142 8.46 14.86 -12.16
N THR A 143 9.55 14.26 -11.68
CA THR A 143 10.01 12.94 -12.13
C THR A 143 9.09 11.85 -11.57
N VAL A 144 8.44 11.10 -12.45
CA VAL A 144 7.54 10.00 -12.11
C VAL A 144 8.29 8.67 -12.16
N THR A 145 8.19 7.87 -11.10
CA THR A 145 8.76 6.52 -11.00
C THR A 145 7.63 5.48 -10.93
N ALA A 146 7.66 4.49 -11.82
CA ALA A 146 6.69 3.40 -11.86
C ALA A 146 7.03 2.31 -10.83
N VAL A 147 6.15 2.11 -9.85
CA VAL A 147 6.40 1.22 -8.70
C VAL A 147 5.71 -0.13 -8.88
N ALA A 148 4.42 -0.13 -9.24
CA ALA A 148 3.63 -1.35 -9.44
C ALA A 148 2.62 -1.14 -10.57
N ALA A 149 2.19 -2.24 -11.21
CA ALA A 149 1.20 -2.18 -12.26
C ALA A 149 -0.14 -1.61 -11.74
N GLY A 150 -0.78 -0.78 -12.55
CA GLY A 150 -2.02 -0.09 -12.19
C GLY A 150 -2.10 1.29 -12.80
N THR A 151 -3.03 2.10 -12.27
CA THR A 151 -3.21 3.49 -12.69
C THR A 151 -3.13 4.42 -11.49
N ALA A 152 -2.46 5.56 -11.65
CA ALA A 152 -2.40 6.64 -10.68
C ALA A 152 -2.58 7.98 -11.40
N THR A 153 -3.10 8.98 -10.68
CA THR A 153 -3.21 10.35 -11.18
C THR A 153 -2.14 11.18 -10.49
N ILE A 154 -1.30 11.84 -11.29
CA ILE A 154 -0.33 12.81 -10.79
C ILE A 154 -0.94 14.20 -10.95
N SER A 155 -0.89 15.00 -9.90
CA SER A 155 -1.39 16.37 -9.86
C SER A 155 -0.24 17.35 -9.62
N ALA A 156 -0.22 18.44 -10.39
CA ALA A 156 0.62 19.60 -10.14
C ALA A 156 -0.25 20.76 -9.65
N SER A 157 0.20 21.47 -8.62
CA SER A 157 -0.52 22.59 -8.01
C SER A 157 0.41 23.74 -7.70
N ALA A 158 -0.09 24.98 -7.82
CA ALA A 158 0.64 26.20 -7.49
C ALA A 158 -0.33 27.24 -6.92
N GLU A 159 0.18 28.20 -6.14
CA GLU A 159 -0.65 29.25 -5.54
C GLU A 159 -1.31 30.12 -6.61
N GLY A 160 -2.62 30.35 -6.49
CA GLY A 160 -3.38 31.18 -7.41
C GLY A 160 -3.70 30.54 -8.78
N ALA A 161 -3.41 29.25 -8.97
CA ALA A 161 -3.72 28.51 -10.20
C ALA A 161 -4.56 27.25 -9.93
N ASP A 162 -5.43 26.90 -10.88
CA ASP A 162 -6.15 25.62 -10.83
C ASP A 162 -5.20 24.43 -11.02
N PRO A 163 -5.39 23.32 -10.28
CA PRO A 163 -4.52 22.16 -10.38
C PRO A 163 -4.70 21.45 -11.73
N VAL A 164 -3.58 20.99 -12.29
CA VAL A 164 -3.55 20.18 -13.52
C VAL A 164 -3.17 18.74 -13.20
N THR A 165 -3.64 17.80 -14.03
CA THR A 165 -3.45 16.37 -13.77
C THR A 165 -2.99 15.59 -15.00
N CYS A 166 -2.24 14.51 -14.74
CA CYS A 166 -1.85 13.51 -15.72
C CYS A 166 -2.21 12.12 -15.20
N THR A 167 -2.81 11.30 -16.06
CA THR A 167 -3.09 9.90 -15.76
C THR A 167 -1.86 9.06 -16.13
N VAL A 168 -1.27 8.40 -15.14
CA VAL A 168 -0.15 7.49 -15.32
C VAL A 168 -0.65 6.06 -15.30
N THR A 169 -0.42 5.33 -16.39
CA THR A 169 -0.71 3.89 -16.49
C THR A 169 0.60 3.13 -16.45
N VAL A 170 0.75 2.29 -15.42
CA VAL A 170 1.91 1.43 -15.25
C VAL A 170 1.56 0.00 -15.68
N LYS A 171 2.26 -0.50 -16.69
CA LYS A 171 2.15 -1.88 -17.20
C LYS A 171 3.13 -2.79 -16.46
N GLU A 172 2.75 -4.06 -16.30
CA GLU A 172 3.68 -5.07 -15.79
C GLU A 172 4.91 -5.15 -16.69
N ALA A 173 6.07 -5.39 -16.07
CA ALA A 173 7.27 -5.72 -16.81
C ALA A 173 7.07 -7.07 -17.54
N PRO A 174 7.54 -7.21 -18.79
CA PRO A 174 7.50 -8.48 -19.47
C PRO A 174 8.28 -9.51 -18.63
N LYS A 175 7.65 -10.66 -18.38
CA LYS A 175 8.30 -11.77 -17.68
C LYS A 175 9.40 -12.36 -18.55
N LYS A 176 10.49 -12.79 -17.92
CA LYS A 176 11.52 -13.58 -18.60
C LYS A 176 10.95 -14.95 -18.95
N ASP A 177 11.33 -15.47 -20.11
CA ASP A 177 11.05 -16.85 -20.49
C ASP A 177 12.04 -17.77 -19.75
N LEU A 178 11.63 -18.23 -18.57
CA LEU A 178 12.46 -19.05 -17.69
C LEU A 178 12.10 -20.52 -17.83
N VAL A 179 13.12 -21.37 -17.85
CA VAL A 179 12.94 -22.81 -18.06
C VAL A 179 13.63 -23.59 -16.95
N LEU A 180 12.83 -24.32 -16.15
CA LEU A 180 13.36 -25.23 -15.13
C LEU A 180 13.62 -26.62 -15.75
N ARG A 181 14.83 -27.14 -15.53
CA ARG A 181 15.23 -28.45 -16.01
C ARG A 181 16.26 -29.14 -15.11
N SER A 182 16.38 -30.46 -15.29
CA SER A 182 17.52 -31.23 -14.82
C SER A 182 18.62 -31.34 -15.89
N ILE A 183 19.75 -31.93 -15.51
CA ILE A 183 20.83 -32.30 -16.45
C ILE A 183 20.41 -33.29 -17.55
N TYR A 184 19.24 -33.94 -17.43
CA TYR A 184 18.75 -34.90 -18.42
C TYR A 184 17.92 -34.27 -19.54
N SER A 185 17.61 -32.97 -19.44
CA SER A 185 16.91 -32.20 -20.48
C SER A 185 17.88 -31.25 -21.19
N SER A 186 17.63 -31.00 -22.48
CA SER A 186 18.35 -29.97 -23.22
C SER A 186 17.96 -28.56 -22.75
N GLU A 187 18.88 -27.62 -22.93
CA GLU A 187 18.66 -26.20 -22.64
C GLU A 187 17.41 -25.67 -23.36
N GLY A 188 16.61 -24.85 -22.65
CA GLY A 188 15.37 -24.27 -23.17
C GLY A 188 14.19 -25.24 -23.27
N VAL A 189 14.35 -26.52 -22.91
CA VAL A 189 13.25 -27.49 -22.90
C VAL A 189 12.73 -27.67 -21.49
N ALA A 190 11.53 -27.13 -21.26
CA ALA A 190 10.85 -27.20 -19.97
C ALA A 190 10.59 -28.65 -19.57
N GLN A 191 11.03 -28.98 -18.35
CA GLN A 191 10.83 -30.29 -17.76
C GLN A 191 9.85 -30.16 -16.61
N THR A 192 8.70 -30.82 -16.72
CA THR A 192 7.66 -30.81 -15.67
C THR A 192 7.81 -31.98 -14.70
N GLU A 193 8.52 -33.03 -15.10
CA GLU A 193 8.75 -34.23 -14.30
C GLU A 193 10.06 -34.93 -14.67
N PHE A 194 10.73 -35.53 -13.68
CA PHE A 194 11.78 -36.52 -13.89
C PHE A 194 11.84 -37.54 -12.75
N ALA A 195 12.59 -38.63 -12.99
CA ALA A 195 12.78 -39.69 -12.02
C ALA A 195 14.24 -39.81 -11.58
N MET A 196 14.45 -40.20 -10.34
CA MET A 196 15.75 -40.56 -9.77
C MET A 196 15.61 -41.74 -8.80
N SER A 197 16.72 -42.34 -8.40
CA SER A 197 16.72 -43.50 -7.49
C SER A 197 17.40 -43.15 -6.17
N VAL A 198 16.95 -43.76 -5.07
CA VAL A 198 17.63 -43.63 -3.77
C VAL A 198 19.06 -44.18 -3.86
N GLY A 199 20.03 -43.41 -3.36
CA GLY A 199 21.45 -43.79 -3.31
C GLY A 199 22.28 -43.38 -4.54
N GLU A 200 21.64 -42.84 -5.58
CA GLU A 200 22.36 -42.22 -6.70
C GLU A 200 22.89 -40.82 -6.31
N PRO A 201 23.92 -40.30 -7.02
CA PRO A 201 24.41 -38.94 -6.82
C PRO A 201 23.32 -37.89 -6.95
N ALA A 202 23.53 -36.75 -6.29
CA ALA A 202 22.62 -35.62 -6.39
C ALA A 202 22.52 -35.14 -7.85
N VAL A 203 21.29 -34.80 -8.27
CA VAL A 203 20.99 -34.32 -9.62
C VAL A 203 20.89 -32.80 -9.58
N PRO A 204 21.70 -32.06 -10.36
CA PRO A 204 21.55 -30.61 -10.44
C PRO A 204 20.28 -30.23 -11.20
N LEU A 205 19.54 -29.28 -10.66
CA LEU A 205 18.51 -28.53 -11.37
C LEU A 205 19.06 -27.15 -11.78
N THR A 206 18.58 -26.65 -12.91
CA THR A 206 18.99 -25.35 -13.47
C THR A 206 17.76 -24.61 -13.98
N VAL A 207 17.77 -23.28 -13.83
CA VAL A 207 16.79 -22.39 -14.44
C VAL A 207 17.49 -21.64 -15.57
N ASP A 208 17.13 -21.94 -16.81
CA ASP A 208 17.63 -21.20 -17.98
C ASP A 208 16.93 -19.84 -18.08
N GLY A 209 17.56 -18.90 -18.78
CA GLY A 209 17.02 -17.55 -19.00
C GLY A 209 17.29 -16.56 -17.85
N THR A 210 18.11 -16.92 -16.87
CA THR A 210 18.51 -16.03 -15.77
C THR A 210 19.92 -16.31 -15.24
N ASP A 211 20.58 -15.24 -14.79
CA ASP A 211 21.84 -15.29 -14.02
C ASP A 211 21.62 -14.95 -12.53
N SER A 212 20.36 -14.69 -12.14
CA SER A 212 19.98 -14.36 -10.77
C SER A 212 20.09 -15.60 -9.87
N THR A 213 20.35 -15.39 -8.58
CA THR A 213 20.34 -16.47 -7.59
C THR A 213 18.94 -17.08 -7.47
N VAL A 214 18.85 -18.40 -7.67
CA VAL A 214 17.60 -19.16 -7.55
C VAL A 214 17.40 -19.61 -6.11
N LYS A 215 16.20 -19.36 -5.57
CA LYS A 215 15.80 -19.87 -4.27
C LYS A 215 15.04 -21.19 -4.46
N TRP A 216 15.57 -22.25 -3.85
CA TRP A 216 15.03 -23.60 -3.98
C TRP A 216 14.24 -24.01 -2.74
N SER A 217 13.17 -24.78 -2.95
CA SER A 217 12.44 -25.46 -1.89
C SER A 217 11.85 -26.78 -2.40
N THR A 218 11.45 -27.65 -1.49
CA THR A 218 10.79 -28.93 -1.78
C THR A 218 9.56 -29.06 -0.90
N GLU A 219 8.48 -29.60 -1.45
CA GLU A 219 7.23 -29.82 -0.73
C GLU A 219 7.37 -30.92 0.34
N ASN A 220 8.16 -31.95 0.06
CA ASN A 220 8.40 -33.07 0.98
C ASN A 220 9.89 -33.48 1.01
N SER A 221 10.59 -32.97 2.01
CA SER A 221 12.00 -33.28 2.28
C SER A 221 12.25 -34.72 2.73
N GLY A 222 11.21 -35.48 3.10
CA GLY A 222 11.31 -36.91 3.35
C GLY A 222 11.43 -37.75 2.08
N VAL A 223 11.13 -37.18 0.91
CA VAL A 223 11.23 -37.84 -0.41
C VAL A 223 12.43 -37.31 -1.18
N VAL A 224 12.57 -35.99 -1.30
CA VAL A 224 13.69 -35.30 -1.97
C VAL A 224 14.11 -34.07 -1.18
N THR A 225 15.41 -33.91 -0.95
CA THR A 225 16.00 -32.65 -0.46
C THR A 225 16.61 -31.86 -1.61
N VAL A 226 16.61 -30.53 -1.51
CA VAL A 226 17.29 -29.63 -2.46
C VAL A 226 18.16 -28.65 -1.68
N ASN A 227 19.40 -28.41 -2.12
CA ASN A 227 20.29 -27.43 -1.50
C ASN A 227 20.21 -26.04 -2.19
N SER A 228 20.95 -25.06 -1.68
CA SER A 228 20.97 -23.70 -2.24
C SER A 228 21.57 -23.60 -3.65
N ALA A 229 22.32 -24.61 -4.10
CA ALA A 229 22.87 -24.70 -5.45
C ALA A 229 21.91 -25.38 -6.45
N GLY A 230 20.75 -25.87 -5.99
CA GLY A 230 19.79 -26.59 -6.82
C GLY A 230 20.11 -28.07 -7.00
N GLU A 231 21.01 -28.65 -6.21
CA GLU A 231 21.28 -30.08 -6.25
C GLU A 231 20.22 -30.82 -5.45
N VAL A 232 19.49 -31.73 -6.12
CA VAL A 232 18.47 -32.56 -5.49
C VAL A 232 18.99 -33.94 -5.14
N THR A 233 18.67 -34.42 -3.94
CA THR A 233 19.07 -35.74 -3.43
C THR A 233 17.83 -36.55 -3.07
N ALA A 234 17.76 -37.80 -3.55
CA ALA A 234 16.71 -38.73 -3.19
C ALA A 234 16.87 -39.24 -1.76
N VAL A 235 15.79 -39.21 -0.98
CA VAL A 235 15.75 -39.66 0.41
C VAL A 235 14.98 -40.97 0.55
N ALA A 236 13.78 -41.03 -0.02
CA ALA A 236 12.93 -42.21 0.03
C ALA A 236 12.03 -42.27 -1.21
N SER A 237 11.58 -43.49 -1.56
CA SER A 237 10.62 -43.70 -2.65
C SER A 237 9.36 -42.86 -2.45
N GLY A 238 8.89 -42.19 -3.50
CA GLY A 238 7.74 -41.30 -3.41
C GLY A 238 7.70 -40.30 -4.56
N LYS A 239 6.79 -39.34 -4.45
CA LYS A 239 6.64 -38.23 -5.41
C LYS A 239 6.53 -36.93 -4.64
N THR A 240 7.30 -35.93 -5.04
CA THR A 240 7.28 -34.58 -4.43
C THR A 240 7.55 -33.50 -5.47
N THR A 241 7.12 -32.28 -5.18
CA THR A 241 7.41 -31.10 -5.99
C THR A 241 8.67 -30.41 -5.48
N VAL A 242 9.55 -30.02 -6.40
CA VAL A 242 10.65 -29.08 -6.15
C VAL A 242 10.32 -27.75 -6.82
N THR A 243 10.51 -26.66 -6.09
CA THR A 243 10.15 -25.30 -6.49
C THR A 243 11.42 -24.45 -6.63
N ALA A 244 11.49 -23.70 -7.72
CA ALA A 244 12.49 -22.66 -7.98
C ALA A 244 11.81 -21.29 -8.01
N GLU A 245 12.22 -20.38 -7.14
CA GLU A 245 11.80 -18.98 -7.13
C GLU A 245 12.95 -18.09 -7.59
N VAL A 246 12.76 -17.35 -8.70
CA VAL A 246 13.77 -16.44 -9.25
C VAL A 246 13.11 -15.36 -10.12
N ASP A 247 13.64 -14.13 -10.12
CA ASP A 247 13.12 -12.99 -10.88
C ASP A 247 11.60 -12.73 -10.69
N GLY A 248 11.10 -12.98 -9.48
CA GLY A 248 9.67 -12.83 -9.15
C GLY A 248 8.76 -13.89 -9.79
N GLN A 249 9.34 -14.96 -10.35
CA GLN A 249 8.63 -16.07 -10.96
C GLN A 249 8.84 -17.36 -10.16
N THR A 250 7.86 -18.25 -10.24
CA THR A 250 7.86 -19.56 -9.58
C THR A 250 7.77 -20.65 -10.64
N LEU A 251 8.77 -21.54 -10.66
CA LEU A 251 8.82 -22.73 -11.52
C LEU A 251 8.77 -23.97 -10.64
N THR A 252 8.18 -25.04 -11.15
CA THR A 252 8.02 -26.29 -10.41
C THR A 252 8.36 -27.48 -11.28
N ILE A 253 9.03 -28.47 -10.70
CA ILE A 253 9.28 -29.77 -11.31
C ILE A 253 8.86 -30.87 -10.34
N THR A 254 8.16 -31.86 -10.85
CA THR A 254 7.83 -33.07 -10.09
C THR A 254 9.02 -34.01 -10.11
N VAL A 255 9.40 -34.52 -8.94
CA VAL A 255 10.45 -35.54 -8.82
C VAL A 255 9.82 -36.83 -8.30
N ILE A 256 10.01 -37.91 -9.07
CA ILE A 256 9.63 -39.26 -8.67
C ILE A 256 10.88 -40.01 -8.21
N VAL A 257 10.82 -40.58 -7.03
CA VAL A 257 11.90 -41.35 -6.44
C VAL A 257 11.49 -42.82 -6.36
N TRP A 258 12.36 -43.70 -6.84
CA TRP A 258 12.21 -45.16 -6.77
C TRP A 258 13.23 -45.76 -5.81
#